data_AF-A0A2X2TF69-F1
#
_entry.id   AF-A0A2X2TF69-F1
#
_cell.length_a   1.000
_cell.length_b   1.000
_cell.length_c   1.000
_cell.angle_alpha   90.00
_cell.angle_beta   90.00
_cell.angle_gamma   90.00
#
_symmetry.space_group_name_H-M   'P 1'
#
loop_
_entity.id
_entity.type
_entity.pdbx_description
1 polymer ?
#
loop_
_entity_poly.entity_id
_entity_poly.type
_entity_poly.pdbx_seq_one_letter_code
_entity_poly.pdbx_strand_id
1 'polypeptide(L)' 'MELKPTLVVALGGNALLKRGEPLEADLQRKNIELAAKTIAQLTGAWRVVLVHGNGSTGLACLPCKTAPTKT' A
#
# COMPACT_ATOMS: atom_id res chain seq x y z
N MET A 1 -3.11 31.78 -8.52
CA MET A 1 -3.06 30.31 -8.33
C MET A 1 -4.29 29.94 -7.54
N GLU A 2 -5.16 29.08 -8.08
CA GLU A 2 -6.34 28.63 -7.36
C GLU A 2 -5.91 27.77 -6.17
N LEU A 3 -6.34 28.14 -4.97
CA LEU A 3 -6.02 27.40 -3.75
C LEU A 3 -6.81 26.09 -3.74
N LYS A 4 -6.18 25.02 -4.22
CA LYS A 4 -6.76 23.67 -4.17
C LYS A 4 -6.96 23.26 -2.69
N PRO A 5 -8.15 22.77 -2.31
CA PRO A 5 -8.37 22.24 -0.97
C PRO A 5 -7.46 21.05 -0.70
N THR A 6 -7.14 20.80 0.57
CA THR A 6 -6.21 19.73 0.97
C THR A 6 -6.99 18.46 1.27
N LEU A 7 -6.56 17.36 0.65
CA LEU A 7 -7.10 16.02 0.86
C LEU A 7 -6.03 15.14 1.48
N VAL A 8 -6.26 14.64 2.68
CA VAL A 8 -5.36 13.68 3.34
C VAL A 8 -5.90 12.27 3.11
N VAL A 9 -5.10 11.41 2.49
CA VAL A 9 -5.45 10.02 2.20
C VAL A 9 -4.56 9.11 3.04
N ALA A 10 -5.17 8.32 3.93
CA ALA A 10 -4.47 7.33 4.72
C ALA A 10 -4.64 5.93 4.10
N LEU A 11 -3.56 5.36 3.59
CA LEU A 11 -3.49 3.98 3.12
C LEU A 11 -3.14 3.05 4.29
N GLY A 12 -3.92 2.00 4.51
CA GLY A 12 -3.59 0.98 5.51
C GLY A 12 -2.26 0.27 5.20
N GLY A 13 -1.59 -0.27 6.22
CA GLY A 13 -0.30 -0.96 6.05
C GLY A 13 -0.35 -2.21 5.16
N ASN A 14 -1.52 -2.83 5.04
CA ASN A 14 -1.80 -3.93 4.10
C ASN A 14 -2.59 -3.46 2.86
N ALA A 15 -2.69 -2.15 2.60
CA ALA A 15 -3.50 -1.65 1.47
C ALA A 15 -2.95 -2.10 0.11
N LEU A 16 -1.69 -2.53 0.07
CA LEU A 16 -0.98 -2.97 -1.14
C LEU A 16 -0.94 -4.49 -1.29
N LEU A 17 -1.47 -5.25 -0.33
CA LEU A 17 -1.55 -6.71 -0.38
C LEU A 17 -2.90 -7.16 0.15
N LYS A 18 -3.68 -7.85 -0.68
CA LYS A 18 -4.95 -8.43 -0.22
C LYS A 18 -4.65 -9.58 0.74
N ARG A 19 -5.57 -9.81 1.68
CA ARG A 19 -5.44 -10.91 2.63
C ARG A 19 -5.35 -12.24 1.87
N GLY A 20 -4.25 -12.97 2.06
CA GLY A 20 -3.97 -14.23 1.37
C GLY A 20 -3.11 -14.09 0.10
N GLU A 21 -2.73 -12.88 -0.30
CA GLU A 21 -1.76 -12.69 -1.37
C GLU A 21 -0.33 -13.01 -0.88
N PRO A 22 0.48 -13.72 -1.69
CA PRO A 22 1.90 -13.89 -1.44
C PRO A 22 2.62 -12.55 -1.27
N LEU A 23 3.62 -12.50 -0.38
CA LEU A 23 4.39 -11.29 -0.07
C LEU A 23 5.43 -10.96 -1.18
N GLU A 24 4.99 -11.02 -2.44
CA GLU A 24 5.85 -10.85 -3.61
C GLU A 24 5.97 -9.38 -4.02
N ALA A 25 7.18 -8.96 -4.35
CA ALA A 25 7.47 -7.58 -4.74
C ALA A 25 6.68 -7.16 -6.01
N ASP A 26 6.53 -8.06 -6.97
CA ASP A 26 5.80 -7.80 -8.21
C ASP A 26 4.31 -7.52 -7.98
N LEU A 27 3.69 -8.25 -7.03
CA LEU A 27 2.29 -8.09 -6.70
C LEU A 27 2.05 -6.78 -5.94
N GLN A 28 2.95 -6.45 -5.01
CA GLN A 28 2.97 -5.15 -4.34
C GLN A 28 3.10 -4.02 -5.36
N ARG A 29 4.02 -4.14 -6.32
CA ARG A 29 4.23 -3.13 -7.36
C ARG A 29 2.99 -2.91 -8.21
N LYS A 30 2.32 -3.98 -8.65
CA LYS A 30 1.05 -3.90 -9.38
C LYS A 30 -0.05 -3.21 -8.57
N ASN A 31 -0.18 -3.55 -7.29
CA ASN A 31 -1.19 -2.94 -6.41
C ASN A 31 -0.88 -1.45 -6.13
N ILE A 32 0.40 -1.08 -5.97
CA ILE A 32 0.85 0.31 -5.86
C ILE A 32 0.52 1.07 -7.15
N GLU A 33 0.82 0.51 -8.32
CA GLU A 33 0.55 1.16 -9.61
C GLU A 33 -0.95 1.44 -9.79
N LEU A 34 -1.82 0.52 -9.37
CA LEU A 34 -3.27 0.73 -9.38
C LEU A 34 -3.68 1.88 -8.45
N ALA A 35 -3.21 1.86 -7.20
CA ALA A 35 -3.51 2.91 -6.23
C ALA A 35 -3.00 4.28 -6.70
N ALA A 36 -1.80 4.33 -7.26
CA ALA A 36 -1.19 5.55 -7.79
C ALA A 36 -2.02 6.16 -8.93
N LYS A 37 -2.55 5.35 -9.84
CA LYS A 37 -3.44 5.82 -10.91
C LYS A 37 -4.69 6.50 -10.37
N THR A 38 -5.33 5.93 -9.35
CA THR A 38 -6.51 6.52 -8.71
C THR A 38 -6.15 7.83 -7.99
N ILE A 39 -5.03 7.86 -7.26
CA ILE A 39 -4.57 9.05 -6.52
C ILE A 39 -4.21 10.19 -7.49
N ALA A 40 -3.60 9.88 -8.65
CA ALA A 40 -3.24 10.86 -9.66
C ALA A 40 -4.46 11.60 -10.23
N GLN A 41 -5.64 10.98 -10.28
CA GLN A 41 -6.86 11.66 -10.72
C GLN A 41 -7.31 12.73 -9.70
N LEU A 42 -7.02 12.53 -8.41
CA LEU A 42 -7.41 13.45 -7.34
C LEU A 42 -6.57 14.74 -7.34
N THR A 43 -5.34 14.71 -7.85
CA THR A 43 -4.45 15.88 -7.88
C THR A 43 -4.94 16.99 -8.83
N GLY A 44 -5.88 16.68 -9.73
CA GLY A 44 -6.55 17.65 -10.59
C GLY A 44 -7.29 18.71 -9.78
N ALA A 45 -7.99 18.31 -8.72
CA ALA A 45 -8.83 19.19 -7.90
C ALA A 45 -8.25 19.46 -6.49
N TRP A 46 -7.39 18.58 -5.97
CA TRP A 46 -6.94 18.62 -4.58
C TRP A 46 -5.43 18.71 -4.46
N ARG A 47 -4.96 19.33 -3.38
CA ARG A 47 -3.61 19.10 -2.87
C ARG A 47 -3.64 17.83 -2.04
N VAL A 48 -3.11 16.74 -2.59
CA VAL A 48 -3.16 15.42 -1.95
C VAL A 48 -1.96 15.22 -1.03
N VAL A 49 -2.22 14.79 0.21
CA VAL A 49 -1.22 14.32 1.18
C VAL A 49 -1.48 12.83 1.40
N LEU A 50 -0.54 12.00 0.97
CA LEU A 50 -0.65 10.55 1.13
C LEU A 50 0.14 10.11 2.36
N VAL A 51 -0.53 9.38 3.26
CA VAL A 51 0.07 8.76 4.43
C VAL A 51 -0.17 7.26 4.32
N HIS A 52 0.79 6.45 4.74
CA HIS A 52 0.58 5.00 4.79
C HIS A 52 1.17 4.41 6.08
N GLY A 53 0.62 3.27 6.51
CA GLY A 53 1.28 2.44 7.53
C GLY A 53 2.42 1.63 6.93
N ASN A 54 3.45 1.30 7.71
CA ASN A 54 4.59 0.47 7.28
C ASN A 54 4.26 -1.04 7.17
N GLY A 55 3.01 -1.42 6.88
CA GLY A 55 2.51 -2.79 7.07
C GLY A 55 3.14 -3.87 6.19
N SER A 56 4.16 -3.54 5.38
CA SER A 56 5.01 -4.51 4.70
C SER A 56 6.50 -4.15 4.68
N THR A 57 7.02 -3.29 5.58
CA THR A 57 8.48 -3.23 5.75
C THR A 57 8.91 -4.65 6.11
N GLY A 58 9.60 -5.28 5.16
CA GLY A 58 9.69 -6.73 5.05
C GLY A 58 10.09 -7.36 6.35
N LEU A 59 9.66 -8.60 6.54
CA LEU A 59 10.34 -9.50 7.45
C LEU A 59 11.82 -9.56 7.01
N ALA A 60 12.65 -8.67 7.56
CA ALA A 60 13.99 -9.02 7.99
C ALA A 60 13.87 -9.57 9.42
N CYS A 61 12.95 -10.52 9.65
CA CYS A 61 13.26 -11.56 10.62
C CYS A 61 13.88 -12.69 9.83
N LEU A 62 15.06 -13.10 10.28
CA LEU A 62 15.67 -14.40 10.03
C LEU A 62 14.62 -15.51 9.88
N PRO A 63 14.86 -16.56 9.07
CA PRO A 63 13.84 -17.50 8.63
C PRO A 63 12.99 -18.00 9.80
N CYS A 64 11.74 -17.50 9.87
CA CYS A 64 10.73 -18.06 10.74
C CYS A 64 10.38 -19.43 10.16
N LYS A 65 10.91 -20.49 10.78
CA LYS A 65 10.61 -21.89 10.48
C LYS A 65 9.09 -22.07 10.39
N THR A 66 8.64 -22.52 9.22
CA THR A 66 7.42 -23.30 8.94
C THR A 66 6.38 -23.34 10.06
N ALA A 67 5.24 -22.69 9.86
CA ALA A 67 4.03 -23.05 10.58
C ALA A 67 3.66 -24.50 10.25
N PRO A 68 3.24 -25.34 11.23
CA PRO A 68 2.93 -26.74 10.98
C PRO A 68 1.73 -26.84 10.04
N THR A 69 1.88 -27.71 9.03
CA THR A 69 0.77 -28.22 8.22
C THR A 69 -0.26 -28.85 9.15
N LYS A 70 -1.49 -28.35 9.15
CA LYS A 70 -2.62 -29.11 9.70
C LYS A 70 -2.93 -30.26 8.75
N THR A 71 -2.77 -31.48 9.26
CA THR A 71 -3.46 -32.71 8.83
C THR A 71 -4.94 -32.48 8.63
#